data_AF-A0A646KNG5-F1
#
_entry.id   AF-A0A646KNG5-F1
#
_cell.length_a   1.000
_cell.length_b   1.000
_cell.length_c   1.000
_cell.angle_alpha   90.00
_cell.angle_beta   90.00
_cell.angle_gamma   90.00
#
_symmetry.space_group_name_H-M   'P 1'
#
loop_
_entity.id
_entity.type
_entity.pdbx_description
1 polymer ?
#
loop_
_entity_poly.entity_id
_entity_poly.type
_entity_poly.pdbx_seq_one_letter_code
_entity_poly.pdbx_strand_id
1 'polypeptide(L)'
;MPTAPAGPSDQGSSRFTPRSTPRSTSRHELPGRDGGDACPGALRLHTADDGALARVRVPGGVLAADQADALAAAAERLGDGVLHLTSRGNVQLRGLGAGCGGELAEALGSAGLLPSRHHERVRNIVVSPLTGLDGRGERDVRPWLRELDGLLCASDAARALSGRFLFALDDGRGDVAALGADVVLRAAAGGDALLGFAPGVPGGVSSRGPDGGSARDSARGSARDSARDSARDSAHVPEVLRVAGAAAGRAALIAAETFLDAVREASAPDDQSGHTGRTAIWRVSELPGRGNGLLAETARRLAHTGIPSRREPAPVRGREPEAGPAEVPPGIIRNPEHRPITVSVLAPLGRLSAAQWRSLATLAREHGTGELRLTPWRGVLVPGVAASRAARSLADLAAAGLVTAPDSPWRGVSACIGRPGCAKSRADVRADAATALGPAGGLPVHWSGCERRCGHPQGDHVDVVAAPGGPSAGYQVAMARAGAVRTGAPLTGAATGREDLAAAVTAARTRPRTPPP
;
A
#
# COMPACT_ATOMS: atom_id res chain seq x y z
N MET A 1 -75.99 27.73 -3.45
CA MET A 1 -76.51 26.94 -4.59
C MET A 1 -76.27 27.73 -5.87
N PRO A 2 -75.98 27.12 -7.04
CA PRO A 2 -76.04 25.69 -7.39
C PRO A 2 -74.72 25.16 -8.04
N THR A 3 -74.35 23.89 -7.79
CA THR A 3 -74.42 22.72 -8.71
C THR A 3 -73.16 22.45 -9.53
N ALA A 4 -72.51 21.33 -9.21
CA ALA A 4 -71.73 20.54 -10.16
C ALA A 4 -72.67 19.86 -11.19
N PRO A 5 -72.14 19.43 -12.34
CA PRO A 5 -72.29 18.01 -12.66
C PRO A 5 -71.07 17.32 -13.31
N ALA A 6 -70.97 16.03 -12.97
CA ALA A 6 -70.47 14.81 -13.63
C ALA A 6 -69.56 14.87 -14.90
N GLY A 7 -68.53 14.00 -14.88
CA GLY A 7 -67.67 13.62 -16.03
C GLY A 7 -68.36 12.75 -17.09
N PRO A 8 -67.60 12.23 -18.09
CA PRO A 8 -66.96 10.92 -17.90
C PRO A 8 -65.63 10.69 -18.67
N SER A 9 -65.09 9.47 -18.51
CA SER A 9 -64.21 8.70 -19.44
C SER A 9 -62.76 9.19 -19.65
N ASP A 10 -61.77 8.38 -19.96
CA ASP A 10 -61.50 6.93 -19.89
C ASP A 10 -59.96 6.81 -20.10
N GLN A 11 -59.40 5.68 -19.71
CA GLN A 11 -57.99 5.39 -19.59
C GLN A 11 -57.30 5.26 -20.96
N GLY A 12 -56.09 5.83 -21.09
CA GLY A 12 -55.25 5.67 -22.28
C GLY A 12 -53.78 5.93 -21.96
N SER A 13 -53.06 4.86 -21.62
CA SER A 13 -51.64 4.85 -21.29
C SER A 13 -50.76 5.41 -22.42
N SER A 14 -49.85 6.33 -22.07
CA SER A 14 -48.61 6.54 -22.83
C SER A 14 -47.45 6.65 -21.86
N ARG A 15 -46.66 5.58 -21.78
CA ARG A 15 -45.39 5.51 -21.05
C ARG A 15 -44.41 6.42 -21.77
N PHE A 16 -44.08 7.55 -21.16
CA PHE A 16 -42.95 8.37 -21.59
C PHE A 16 -41.65 7.67 -21.14
N THR A 17 -41.06 6.86 -22.02
CA THR A 17 -39.70 6.37 -21.85
C THR A 17 -38.75 7.53 -22.13
N PRO A 18 -37.89 7.95 -21.18
CA PRO A 18 -36.84 8.90 -21.51
C PRO A 18 -35.87 8.21 -22.48
N ARG A 19 -35.78 8.71 -23.70
CA ARG A 19 -34.75 8.33 -24.68
C ARG A 19 -33.39 8.48 -24.01
N SER A 20 -32.63 7.39 -23.97
CA SER A 20 -31.25 7.34 -23.56
C SER A 20 -30.45 8.35 -24.39
N THR A 21 -29.97 9.41 -23.76
CA THR A 21 -28.92 10.26 -24.33
C THR A 21 -27.69 9.40 -24.59
N PRO A 22 -27.05 9.46 -25.78
CA PRO A 22 -25.81 8.73 -26.01
C PRO A 22 -24.76 9.22 -25.00
N ARG A 23 -24.17 8.28 -24.24
CA ARG A 23 -23.03 8.58 -23.36
C ARG A 23 -21.91 9.14 -24.23
N SER A 24 -21.55 10.40 -24.00
CA SER A 24 -20.28 10.94 -24.47
C SER A 24 -19.16 10.11 -23.83
N THR A 25 -18.56 9.21 -24.59
CA THR A 25 -17.39 8.45 -24.15
C THR A 25 -16.20 9.39 -24.15
N SER A 26 -15.85 9.91 -22.96
CA SER A 26 -14.60 10.66 -22.82
C SER A 26 -13.43 9.74 -23.19
N ARG A 27 -12.46 10.24 -23.97
CA ARG A 27 -11.26 9.46 -24.40
C ARG A 27 -10.39 8.96 -23.24
N HIS A 28 -10.75 9.29 -21.99
CA HIS A 28 -9.99 9.00 -20.78
C HIS A 28 -10.60 7.87 -19.93
N GLU A 29 -11.80 7.39 -20.27
CA GLU A 29 -12.45 6.30 -19.54
C GLU A 29 -11.90 4.94 -20.00
N LEU A 30 -11.33 4.17 -19.07
CA LEU A 30 -10.72 2.87 -19.39
C LEU A 30 -11.79 1.78 -19.50
N PRO A 31 -11.79 0.95 -20.56
CA PRO A 31 -12.82 -0.07 -20.75
C PRO A 31 -12.82 -1.14 -19.63
N GLY A 32 -14.00 -1.68 -19.31
CA GLY A 32 -14.18 -2.71 -18.29
C GLY A 32 -14.21 -2.18 -16.84
N ARG A 33 -14.07 -0.86 -16.63
CA ARG A 33 -14.15 -0.21 -15.31
C ARG A 33 -15.53 0.39 -15.02
N ASP A 34 -16.60 -0.18 -15.57
CA ASP A 34 -17.96 0.38 -15.55
C ASP A 34 -18.57 0.53 -14.13
N GLY A 35 -18.00 -0.12 -13.12
CA GLY A 35 -18.32 0.07 -11.70
C GLY A 35 -17.48 1.13 -10.97
N GLY A 36 -16.52 1.75 -11.65
CA GLY A 36 -15.54 2.67 -11.10
C GLY A 36 -14.54 2.02 -10.15
N ASP A 37 -13.48 2.76 -9.79
CA ASP A 37 -12.63 2.37 -8.67
C ASP A 37 -13.44 2.51 -7.37
N ALA A 38 -13.41 1.50 -6.49
CA ALA A 38 -14.07 1.52 -5.18
C ALA A 38 -13.11 1.94 -4.04
N CYS A 39 -11.85 2.25 -4.35
CA CYS A 39 -10.86 2.70 -3.37
C CYS A 39 -11.33 4.01 -2.71
N PRO A 40 -11.39 4.09 -1.36
CA PRO A 40 -11.78 5.30 -0.66
C PRO A 40 -10.81 6.44 -0.97
N GLY A 41 -11.38 7.63 -1.16
CA GLY A 41 -10.66 8.89 -1.28
C GLY A 41 -11.06 9.86 -0.16
N ALA A 42 -10.53 11.06 -0.21
CA ALA A 42 -10.92 12.17 0.64
C ALA A 42 -12.19 12.88 0.13
N LEU A 43 -12.47 12.80 -1.17
CA LEU A 43 -13.69 13.35 -1.78
C LEU A 43 -14.80 12.32 -1.97
N ARG A 44 -14.42 11.04 -2.15
CA ARG A 44 -15.34 9.91 -2.20
C ARG A 44 -15.13 9.01 -1.01
N LEU A 45 -15.94 9.23 0.03
CA LEU A 45 -15.94 8.41 1.22
C LEU A 45 -16.43 6.99 0.93
N HIS A 46 -15.97 6.03 1.72
CA HIS A 46 -16.46 4.66 1.68
C HIS A 46 -17.22 4.33 2.96
N THR A 47 -18.39 3.70 2.82
CA THR A 47 -19.18 3.24 3.97
C THR A 47 -18.51 2.04 4.64
N ALA A 48 -18.33 2.12 5.94
CA ALA A 48 -17.96 1.00 6.81
C ALA A 48 -18.88 0.94 8.03
N ASP A 49 -18.75 -0.13 8.82
CA ASP A 49 -19.64 -0.44 9.95
C ASP A 49 -19.58 0.57 11.08
N ASP A 50 -18.44 1.21 11.27
CA ASP A 50 -18.24 2.28 12.25
C ASP A 50 -18.51 3.67 11.67
N GLY A 51 -19.06 3.77 10.47
CA GLY A 51 -19.28 5.03 9.77
C GLY A 51 -18.48 5.13 8.48
N ALA A 52 -18.57 6.28 7.81
CA ALA A 52 -17.80 6.50 6.60
C ALA A 52 -16.29 6.57 6.93
N LEU A 53 -15.45 6.29 5.94
CA LEU A 53 -14.01 6.46 6.05
C LEU A 53 -13.45 7.23 4.85
N ALA A 54 -12.46 8.06 5.14
CA ALA A 54 -11.68 8.79 4.16
C ALA A 54 -10.23 8.31 4.22
N ARG A 55 -9.61 8.14 3.06
CA ARG A 55 -8.17 7.95 2.99
C ARG A 55 -7.54 9.22 2.46
N VAL A 56 -6.64 9.80 3.26
CA VAL A 56 -5.89 11.00 2.87
C VAL A 56 -4.58 10.55 2.24
N ARG A 57 -4.32 11.06 1.03
CA ARG A 57 -3.06 10.83 0.32
C ARG A 57 -1.99 11.73 0.92
N VAL A 58 -0.85 11.13 1.26
CA VAL A 58 0.32 11.82 1.80
C VAL A 58 1.53 11.37 0.96
N PRO A 59 1.84 12.07 -0.15
CA PRO A 59 2.96 11.70 -1.02
C PRO A 59 4.27 11.55 -0.22
N GLY A 60 4.92 10.40 -0.37
CA GLY A 60 6.14 10.04 0.38
C GLY A 60 5.96 9.87 1.88
N GLY A 61 4.72 9.95 2.39
CA GLY A 61 4.44 10.02 3.81
C GLY A 61 4.86 11.33 4.46
N VAL A 62 5.19 12.37 3.69
CA VAL A 62 5.69 13.66 4.21
C VAL A 62 4.51 14.58 4.54
N LEU A 63 4.46 15.07 5.78
CA LEU A 63 3.48 16.04 6.26
C LEU A 63 4.19 17.23 6.90
N ALA A 64 3.69 18.44 6.62
CA ALA A 64 3.99 19.59 7.46
C ALA A 64 3.23 19.48 8.80
N ALA A 65 3.77 20.07 9.87
CA ALA A 65 3.13 20.05 11.19
C ALA A 65 1.70 20.65 11.16
N ASP A 66 1.46 21.68 10.36
CA ASP A 66 0.13 22.29 10.24
C ASP A 66 -0.88 21.39 9.52
N GLN A 67 -0.40 20.60 8.55
CA GLN A 67 -1.21 19.55 7.91
C GLN A 67 -1.56 18.44 8.90
N ALA A 68 -0.60 18.07 9.76
CA ALA A 68 -0.83 17.12 10.82
C ALA A 68 -1.89 17.64 11.81
N ASP A 69 -1.85 18.90 12.21
CA ASP A 69 -2.86 19.48 13.11
C ASP A 69 -4.25 19.55 12.45
N ALA A 70 -4.33 19.89 11.15
CA ALA A 70 -5.58 19.85 10.40
C ALA A 70 -6.19 18.44 10.37
N LEU A 71 -5.38 17.40 10.22
CA LEU A 71 -5.84 16.01 10.28
C LEU A 71 -6.36 15.63 11.67
N ALA A 72 -5.70 16.06 12.75
CA ALA A 72 -6.19 15.82 14.11
C ALA A 72 -7.52 16.52 14.37
N ALA A 73 -7.65 17.78 13.95
CA ALA A 73 -8.90 18.53 14.06
C ALA A 73 -10.03 17.87 13.26
N ALA A 74 -9.75 17.40 12.04
CA ALA A 74 -10.74 16.69 11.23
C ALA A 74 -11.14 15.35 11.85
N ALA A 75 -10.18 14.60 12.42
CA ALA A 75 -10.45 13.32 13.08
C ALA A 75 -11.40 13.49 14.27
N GLU A 76 -11.18 14.50 15.13
CA GLU A 76 -12.02 14.76 16.30
C GLU A 76 -13.38 15.34 15.94
N ARG A 77 -13.41 16.29 15.00
CA ARG A 77 -14.64 17.01 14.67
C ARG A 77 -15.60 16.16 13.84
N LEU A 78 -15.08 15.37 12.91
CA LEU A 78 -15.88 14.69 11.89
C LEU A 78 -15.90 13.17 12.05
N GLY A 79 -14.95 12.60 12.80
CA GLY A 79 -14.74 11.16 12.92
C GLY A 79 -14.68 10.67 14.37
N ASP A 80 -13.93 9.60 14.60
CA ASP A 80 -13.76 8.95 15.91
C ASP A 80 -12.59 9.48 16.75
N GLY A 81 -11.94 10.58 16.33
CA GLY A 81 -10.77 11.15 17.01
C GLY A 81 -9.48 10.34 16.85
N VAL A 82 -9.46 9.32 15.99
CA VAL A 82 -8.31 8.44 15.76
C VAL A 82 -7.78 8.58 14.33
N LEU A 83 -6.45 8.71 14.22
CA LEU A 83 -5.75 8.69 12.95
C LEU A 83 -5.16 7.29 12.73
N HIS A 84 -5.50 6.69 11.59
CA HIS A 84 -5.01 5.37 11.23
C HIS A 84 -3.89 5.45 10.20
N LEU A 85 -2.69 5.01 10.58
CA LEU A 85 -1.58 4.82 9.66
C LEU A 85 -1.81 3.59 8.79
N THR A 86 -1.48 3.72 7.51
CA THR A 86 -1.66 2.66 6.52
C THR A 86 -0.32 2.03 6.14
N SER A 87 -0.36 0.81 5.59
CA SER A 87 0.83 0.06 5.13
C SER A 87 1.57 0.67 3.93
N ARG A 88 1.17 1.87 3.51
CA ARG A 88 1.73 2.58 2.36
C ARG A 88 1.98 4.05 2.71
N GLY A 89 2.22 4.38 3.99
CA GLY A 89 2.63 5.72 4.42
C GLY A 89 1.56 6.82 4.30
N ASN A 90 0.27 6.45 4.28
CA ASN A 90 -0.87 7.39 4.29
C ASN A 90 -1.63 7.37 5.63
N VAL A 91 -2.55 8.33 5.79
CA VAL A 91 -3.50 8.44 6.89
C VAL A 91 -4.91 8.05 6.45
N GLN A 92 -5.67 7.44 7.35
CA GLN A 92 -7.08 7.15 7.18
C GLN A 92 -7.87 7.70 8.38
N LEU A 93 -8.95 8.41 8.08
CA LEU A 93 -9.95 8.89 9.05
C LEU A 93 -11.17 7.98 8.98
N ARG A 94 -11.74 7.67 10.15
CA ARG A 94 -12.88 6.75 10.28
C ARG A 94 -13.89 7.33 11.26
N GLY A 95 -14.99 6.62 11.47
CA GLY A 95 -16.08 7.16 12.28
C GLY A 95 -16.82 8.33 11.62
N LEU A 96 -16.62 8.56 10.31
CA LEU A 96 -17.07 9.79 9.69
C LEU A 96 -18.59 9.83 9.60
N GLY A 97 -19.16 10.93 10.11
CA GLY A 97 -20.60 11.16 10.10
C GLY A 97 -21.19 11.18 8.69
N ALA A 98 -22.46 10.79 8.55
CA ALA A 98 -23.16 10.86 7.27
C ALA A 98 -23.20 12.31 6.76
N GLY A 99 -22.82 12.53 5.50
CA GLY A 99 -22.85 13.86 4.87
C GLY A 99 -21.66 14.78 5.17
N CYS A 100 -20.71 14.41 6.05
CA CYS A 100 -19.56 15.27 6.37
C CYS A 100 -18.50 15.39 5.25
N GLY A 101 -18.67 14.69 4.13
CA GLY A 101 -17.68 14.64 3.05
C GLY A 101 -17.34 16.01 2.46
N GLY A 102 -18.32 16.91 2.35
CA GLY A 102 -18.07 18.28 1.89
C GLY A 102 -17.21 19.09 2.86
N GLU A 103 -17.53 19.03 4.15
CA GLU A 103 -16.76 19.71 5.19
C GLU A 103 -15.34 19.15 5.31
N LEU A 104 -15.19 17.82 5.24
CA LEU A 104 -13.90 17.17 5.24
C LEU A 104 -13.06 17.61 4.02
N ALA A 105 -13.68 17.67 2.85
CA ALA A 105 -13.01 18.12 1.64
C ALA A 105 -12.49 19.55 1.77
N GLU A 106 -13.30 20.48 2.29
CA GLU A 106 -12.88 21.87 2.49
C GLU A 106 -11.77 21.99 3.55
N ALA A 107 -11.85 21.23 4.64
CA ALA A 107 -10.82 21.21 5.67
C ALA A 107 -9.46 20.68 5.12
N LEU A 108 -9.49 19.56 4.39
CA LEU A 108 -8.29 18.99 3.78
C LEU A 108 -7.75 19.87 2.65
N GLY A 109 -8.63 20.49 1.87
CA GLY A 109 -8.26 21.43 0.81
C GLY A 109 -7.54 22.67 1.35
N SER A 110 -8.09 23.27 2.40
CA SER A 110 -7.49 24.44 3.07
C SER A 110 -6.13 24.12 3.68
N ALA A 111 -5.90 22.88 4.10
CA ALA A 111 -4.61 22.41 4.61
C ALA A 111 -3.64 21.94 3.51
N GLY A 112 -4.00 22.00 2.23
CA GLY A 112 -3.15 21.51 1.13
C GLY A 112 -2.99 19.97 1.11
N LEU A 113 -3.92 19.24 1.73
CA LEU A 113 -3.99 17.77 1.72
C LEU A 113 -4.86 17.21 0.59
N LEU A 114 -5.34 18.08 -0.30
CA LEU A 114 -6.00 17.77 -1.55
C LEU A 114 -5.26 18.45 -2.71
N PRO A 115 -4.11 17.91 -3.16
CA PRO A 115 -3.29 18.56 -4.19
C PRO A 115 -4.05 18.78 -5.50
N SER A 116 -4.99 17.89 -5.83
CA SER A 116 -6.01 18.16 -6.85
C SER A 116 -7.30 17.37 -6.57
N ARG A 117 -8.46 17.93 -6.91
CA ARG A 117 -9.75 17.22 -6.80
C ARG A 117 -9.83 16.02 -7.74
N HIS A 118 -9.05 16.03 -8.81
CA HIS A 118 -9.09 15.04 -9.87
C HIS A 118 -8.12 13.86 -9.67
N HIS A 119 -7.06 14.07 -8.87
CA HIS A 119 -6.01 13.08 -8.62
C HIS A 119 -5.94 12.66 -7.16
N GLU A 120 -6.88 13.08 -6.32
CA GLU A 120 -6.99 12.67 -4.91
C GLU A 120 -6.97 11.14 -4.74
N ARG A 121 -7.46 10.42 -5.76
CA ARG A 121 -7.50 8.95 -5.83
C ARG A 121 -6.29 8.31 -6.48
N VAL A 122 -5.54 9.07 -7.29
CA VAL A 122 -4.29 8.57 -7.86
C VAL A 122 -3.42 8.18 -6.68
N ARG A 123 -2.87 6.97 -6.74
CA ARG A 123 -2.35 6.33 -5.55
C ARG A 123 -1.07 6.97 -5.05
N ASN A 124 -0.79 6.63 -3.79
CA ASN A 124 0.38 7.09 -3.08
C ASN A 124 1.69 6.76 -3.79
N ILE A 125 2.65 7.65 -3.55
CA ILE A 125 4.07 7.45 -3.80
C ILE A 125 4.67 7.07 -2.46
N VAL A 126 5.21 5.87 -2.32
CA VAL A 126 5.92 5.45 -1.11
C VAL A 126 7.41 5.75 -1.29
N VAL A 127 8.06 6.29 -0.27
CA VAL A 127 9.47 6.69 -0.31
C VAL A 127 10.19 6.05 0.86
N SER A 128 11.47 5.69 0.71
CA SER A 128 12.35 5.30 1.83
C SER A 128 12.28 6.35 2.95
N PRO A 129 11.70 6.06 4.13
CA PRO A 129 11.36 7.10 5.11
C PRO A 129 12.58 7.88 5.63
N LEU A 130 13.74 7.22 5.69
CA LEU A 130 15.00 7.77 6.16
C LEU A 130 15.84 8.44 5.06
N THR A 131 15.29 8.62 3.84
CA THR A 131 16.01 9.27 2.74
C THR A 131 16.52 10.66 3.15
N GLY A 132 17.83 10.88 3.00
CA GLY A 132 18.50 12.12 3.42
C GLY A 132 18.58 12.37 4.93
N LEU A 133 18.21 11.42 5.79
CA LEU A 133 18.17 11.62 7.25
C LEU A 133 19.25 10.91 8.04
N ASP A 134 19.78 9.77 7.57
CA ASP A 134 20.69 8.91 8.34
C ASP A 134 22.04 8.65 7.65
N GLY A 135 22.23 9.16 6.44
CA GLY A 135 23.45 8.98 5.65
C GLY A 135 23.66 7.56 5.10
N ARG A 136 22.66 6.67 5.19
CA ARG A 136 22.79 5.27 4.73
C ARG A 136 22.27 5.01 3.33
N GLY A 137 21.43 5.90 2.80
CA GLY A 137 20.94 5.83 1.43
C GLY A 137 21.99 6.34 0.44
N GLU A 138 21.92 5.85 -0.79
CA GLU A 138 22.76 6.31 -1.91
C GLU A 138 22.42 7.76 -2.30
N ARG A 139 21.16 8.17 -2.13
CA ARG A 139 20.71 9.52 -2.52
C ARG A 139 19.50 9.99 -1.73
N ASP A 140 19.42 11.28 -1.43
CA ASP A 140 18.13 11.90 -1.10
C ASP A 140 17.19 11.91 -2.32
N VAL A 141 16.09 11.14 -2.26
CA VAL A 141 15.12 11.00 -3.36
C VAL A 141 13.90 11.92 -3.21
N ARG A 142 13.87 12.83 -2.21
CA ARG A 142 12.80 13.85 -2.08
C ARG A 142 12.64 14.73 -3.33
N PRO A 143 13.70 15.11 -4.07
CA PRO A 143 13.52 15.81 -5.34
C PRO A 143 12.71 15.00 -6.37
N TRP A 144 12.92 13.68 -6.44
CA TRP A 144 12.15 12.79 -7.34
C TRP A 144 10.69 12.69 -6.91
N LEU A 145 10.43 12.63 -5.60
CA LEU A 145 9.07 12.66 -5.05
C LEU A 145 8.32 13.92 -5.51
N ARG A 146 8.91 15.11 -5.30
CA ARG A 146 8.28 16.39 -5.65
C ARG A 146 8.02 16.50 -7.16
N GLU A 147 8.99 16.10 -7.97
CA GLU A 147 8.86 16.10 -9.42
C GLU A 147 7.74 15.15 -9.87
N LEU A 148 7.75 13.89 -9.43
CA LEU A 148 6.76 12.90 -9.82
C LEU A 148 5.35 13.27 -9.36
N ASP A 149 5.19 13.77 -8.12
CA ASP A 149 3.89 14.17 -7.60
C ASP A 149 3.27 15.33 -8.40
N GLY A 150 4.09 16.35 -8.73
CA GLY A 150 3.68 17.45 -9.59
C GLY A 150 3.32 17.00 -11.01
N LEU A 151 4.13 16.13 -11.60
CA LEU A 151 3.88 15.55 -12.93
C LEU A 151 2.59 14.70 -12.98
N LEU A 152 2.32 13.90 -11.94
CA LEU A 152 1.09 13.14 -11.83
C LEU A 152 -0.13 14.04 -11.75
N CYS A 153 -0.06 15.14 -10.97
CA CYS A 153 -1.15 16.11 -10.88
C CYS A 153 -1.39 16.88 -12.19
N ALA A 154 -0.34 17.07 -13.00
CA ALA A 154 -0.43 17.74 -14.30
C ALA A 154 -0.88 16.82 -15.44
N SER A 155 -0.74 15.49 -15.31
CA SER A 155 -1.10 14.54 -16.37
C SER A 155 -2.59 14.17 -16.34
N ASP A 156 -3.29 14.46 -17.43
CA ASP A 156 -4.68 14.01 -17.62
C ASP A 156 -4.79 12.49 -17.79
N ALA A 157 -3.80 11.86 -18.43
CA ALA A 157 -3.77 10.41 -18.56
C ALA A 157 -3.64 9.73 -17.18
N ALA A 158 -2.78 10.25 -16.31
CA ALA A 158 -2.55 9.71 -14.97
C ALA A 158 -3.81 9.70 -14.07
N ARG A 159 -4.84 10.50 -14.38
CA ARG A 159 -6.14 10.47 -13.70
C ARG A 159 -6.83 9.11 -13.77
N ALA A 160 -6.52 8.34 -14.82
CA ALA A 160 -7.05 6.99 -15.00
C ALA A 160 -6.33 5.94 -14.15
N LEU A 161 -5.24 6.28 -13.45
CA LEU A 161 -4.62 5.37 -12.49
C LEU A 161 -5.56 5.13 -11.32
N SER A 162 -5.66 3.87 -10.90
CA SER A 162 -6.47 3.52 -9.73
C SER A 162 -5.75 3.81 -8.43
N GLY A 163 -6.53 4.01 -7.38
CA GLY A 163 -6.11 3.97 -5.98
C GLY A 163 -5.55 2.61 -5.54
N ARG A 164 -5.39 1.64 -6.45
CA ARG A 164 -4.63 0.40 -6.23
C ARG A 164 -3.21 0.46 -6.80
N PHE A 165 -2.94 1.22 -7.87
CA PHE A 165 -1.60 1.40 -8.47
C PHE A 165 -0.61 1.91 -7.39
N LEU A 166 0.70 1.75 -7.50
CA LEU A 166 1.62 2.18 -6.45
C LEU A 166 2.98 2.52 -7.03
N PHE A 167 3.53 3.65 -6.62
CA PHE A 167 4.91 4.02 -6.89
C PHE A 167 5.76 3.77 -5.64
N ALA A 168 7.00 3.30 -5.81
CA ALA A 168 8.01 3.24 -4.77
C ALA A 168 9.29 3.97 -5.21
N LEU A 169 9.79 4.85 -4.35
CA LEU A 169 11.02 5.61 -4.55
C LEU A 169 11.99 5.20 -3.44
N ASP A 170 12.92 4.35 -3.81
CA ASP A 170 13.90 3.77 -2.92
C ASP A 170 15.21 4.54 -3.00
N ASP A 171 15.75 4.94 -1.85
CA ASP A 171 16.98 5.72 -1.77
C ASP A 171 18.27 4.92 -1.99
N GLY A 172 18.14 3.66 -2.40
CA GLY A 172 19.24 2.72 -2.65
C GLY A 172 19.29 1.61 -1.60
N ARG A 173 18.74 1.84 -0.40
CA ARG A 173 18.76 0.88 0.72
C ARG A 173 17.84 -0.34 0.53
N GLY A 174 16.90 -0.27 -0.40
CA GLY A 174 15.97 -1.35 -0.75
C GLY A 174 14.85 -1.60 0.28
N ASP A 175 14.58 -0.65 1.19
CA ASP A 175 13.58 -0.82 2.24
C ASP A 175 12.15 -0.81 1.71
N VAL A 176 11.86 0.02 0.69
CA VAL A 176 10.53 0.14 0.08
C VAL A 176 10.39 -0.65 -1.22
N ALA A 177 11.50 -1.10 -1.82
CA ALA A 177 11.49 -1.96 -3.00
C ALA A 177 10.69 -3.26 -2.79
N ALA A 178 10.63 -3.77 -1.55
CA ALA A 178 9.92 -4.99 -1.18
C ALA A 178 8.39 -4.84 -1.06
N LEU A 179 7.84 -3.62 -1.17
CA LEU A 179 6.42 -3.35 -0.97
C LEU A 179 5.53 -3.75 -2.16
N GLY A 180 6.11 -4.27 -3.24
CA GLY A 180 5.39 -4.69 -4.43
C GLY A 180 4.68 -3.52 -5.12
N ALA A 181 5.38 -2.40 -5.32
CA ALA A 181 4.88 -1.27 -6.08
C ALA A 181 4.84 -1.57 -7.59
N ASP A 182 3.90 -0.98 -8.32
CA ASP A 182 3.76 -1.22 -9.76
C ASP A 182 4.91 -0.58 -10.55
N VAL A 183 5.38 0.60 -10.11
CA VAL A 183 6.57 1.28 -10.64
C VAL A 183 7.54 1.54 -9.49
N VAL A 184 8.79 1.13 -9.66
CA VAL A 184 9.86 1.33 -8.67
C VAL A 184 10.96 2.16 -9.29
N LEU A 185 11.36 3.23 -8.60
CA LEU A 185 12.61 3.96 -8.83
C LEU A 185 13.55 3.63 -7.67
N ARG A 186 14.75 3.13 -7.95
CA ARG A 186 15.79 2.91 -6.95
C ARG A 186 17.03 3.74 -7.26
N ALA A 187 17.51 4.50 -6.29
CA ALA A 187 18.78 5.22 -6.46
C ALA A 187 19.94 4.24 -6.62
N ALA A 188 20.80 4.54 -7.58
CA ALA A 188 22.05 3.82 -7.81
C ALA A 188 23.25 4.73 -7.56
N ALA A 189 24.39 4.10 -7.24
CA ALA A 189 25.68 4.77 -7.19
C ALA A 189 25.94 5.56 -8.48
N GLY A 190 26.61 6.71 -8.37
CA GLY A 190 26.85 7.64 -9.48
C GLY A 190 25.68 8.57 -9.79
N GLY A 191 24.56 8.42 -9.10
CA GLY A 191 23.46 9.36 -9.13
C GLY A 191 22.35 9.07 -10.14
N ASP A 192 22.36 7.89 -10.74
CA ASP A 192 21.29 7.40 -11.60
C ASP A 192 20.09 6.88 -10.81
N ALA A 193 19.00 6.65 -11.52
CA ALA A 193 17.83 5.90 -11.06
C ALA A 193 17.66 4.62 -11.87
N LEU A 194 17.34 3.52 -11.17
CA LEU A 194 16.91 2.27 -11.75
C LEU A 194 15.39 2.22 -11.71
N LEU A 195 14.77 2.25 -12.89
CA LEU A 195 13.34 2.15 -13.09
C LEU A 195 12.95 0.71 -13.44
N GLY A 196 11.92 0.18 -12.80
CA GLY A 196 11.30 -1.06 -13.25
C GLY A 196 9.87 -1.26 -12.74
N PHE A 197 9.28 -2.38 -13.15
CA PHE A 197 7.91 -2.76 -12.80
C PHE A 197 7.91 -4.00 -11.92
N ALA A 198 7.00 -4.12 -10.95
CA ALA A 198 6.85 -5.37 -10.21
C ALA A 198 6.22 -6.48 -11.08
N PRO A 199 6.66 -7.76 -10.90
CA PRO A 199 7.64 -8.23 -9.92
C PRO A 199 9.11 -8.09 -10.35
N GLY A 200 9.39 -7.48 -11.50
CA GLY A 200 10.70 -7.40 -12.15
C GLY A 200 11.75 -6.45 -11.54
N VAL A 201 11.53 -5.90 -10.36
CA VAL A 201 12.58 -5.18 -9.60
C VAL A 201 12.89 -5.99 -8.34
N PRO A 202 14.14 -6.43 -8.12
CA PRO A 202 14.50 -7.24 -6.96
C PRO A 202 14.35 -6.43 -5.67
N GLY A 203 13.16 -6.58 -5.09
CA GLY A 203 12.82 -6.37 -3.68
C GLY A 203 11.96 -7.52 -3.13
N GLY A 204 11.52 -8.45 -3.97
CA GLY A 204 10.80 -9.66 -3.59
C GLY A 204 11.68 -10.89 -3.69
N VAL A 205 11.57 -11.80 -2.72
CA VAL A 205 12.22 -13.12 -2.74
C VAL A 205 11.77 -13.86 -4.00
N SER A 206 12.70 -14.10 -4.93
CA SER A 206 12.52 -15.07 -6.00
C SER A 206 12.52 -16.46 -5.38
N SER A 207 11.36 -17.11 -5.29
CA SER A 207 11.27 -18.51 -4.88
C SER A 207 11.80 -19.41 -5.99
N ARG A 208 13.04 -19.88 -5.85
CA ARG A 208 13.52 -21.11 -6.51
C ARG A 208 12.73 -22.28 -5.93
N GLY A 209 12.07 -23.08 -6.77
CA GLY A 209 11.72 -24.46 -6.43
C GLY A 209 12.90 -25.38 -6.79
N PRO A 210 13.16 -26.46 -6.04
CA PRO A 210 14.23 -27.38 -6.37
C PRO A 210 13.85 -28.29 -7.56
N ASP A 211 14.84 -28.52 -8.41
CA ASP A 211 14.83 -29.49 -9.50
C ASP A 211 14.51 -30.90 -8.96
N GLY A 212 13.48 -31.53 -9.51
CA GLY A 212 13.05 -32.88 -9.13
C GLY A 212 14.04 -33.95 -9.58
N GLY A 213 14.81 -34.47 -8.62
CA GLY A 213 15.59 -35.69 -8.77
C GLY A 213 14.74 -36.95 -8.58
N SER A 214 14.60 -37.71 -9.66
CA SER A 214 14.30 -39.15 -9.80
C SER A 214 13.43 -39.89 -8.76
N ALA A 215 12.30 -40.41 -9.23
CA ALA A 215 11.85 -41.75 -8.86
C ALA A 215 11.21 -42.44 -10.09
N ARG A 216 11.73 -43.62 -10.42
CA ARG A 216 11.21 -44.57 -11.42
C ARG A 216 9.92 -45.20 -10.84
N ASP A 217 8.85 -45.33 -11.61
CA ASP A 217 8.49 -46.58 -12.31
C ASP A 217 7.07 -46.53 -12.95
N SER A 218 7.01 -47.06 -14.18
CA SER A 218 5.88 -47.73 -14.86
C SER A 218 4.47 -47.09 -14.97
N ALA A 219 4.14 -46.61 -16.18
CA ALA A 219 3.05 -47.16 -17.04
C ALA A 219 2.95 -46.43 -18.39
N ARG A 220 2.71 -47.19 -19.47
CA ARG A 220 2.73 -46.78 -20.88
C ARG A 220 1.47 -45.97 -21.26
N GLY A 221 1.64 -44.95 -22.10
CA GLY A 221 0.52 -44.28 -22.79
C GLY A 221 0.99 -43.16 -23.72
N SER A 222 0.72 -43.30 -25.01
CA SER A 222 1.10 -42.43 -26.12
C SER A 222 0.60 -40.98 -25.99
N ALA A 223 1.51 -40.00 -26.05
CA ALA A 223 1.23 -38.63 -26.51
C ALA A 223 2.53 -37.90 -26.89
N ARG A 224 3.09 -38.23 -28.06
CA ARG A 224 4.10 -37.40 -28.73
C ARG A 224 3.36 -36.34 -29.53
N ASP A 225 3.31 -35.10 -29.03
CA ASP A 225 3.35 -33.86 -29.85
C ASP A 225 3.13 -32.54 -29.07
N SER A 226 2.93 -32.57 -27.74
CA SER A 226 2.75 -31.33 -26.95
C SER A 226 3.97 -30.90 -26.12
N ALA A 227 5.14 -31.51 -26.34
CA ALA A 227 6.32 -31.37 -25.47
C ALA A 227 7.48 -30.56 -26.07
N ARG A 228 7.23 -29.66 -27.02
CA ARG A 228 8.27 -28.79 -27.61
C ARG A 228 8.16 -27.29 -27.27
N ASP A 229 7.07 -26.83 -26.64
CA ASP A 229 6.89 -25.41 -26.28
C ASP A 229 7.11 -25.10 -24.79
N SER A 230 7.27 -26.11 -23.95
CA SER A 230 7.42 -25.97 -22.49
C SER A 230 8.86 -26.05 -21.97
N ALA A 231 9.85 -26.04 -22.86
CA ALA A 231 11.28 -26.19 -22.52
C ALA A 231 12.13 -24.92 -22.81
N ARG A 232 11.51 -23.74 -22.88
CA ARG A 232 12.19 -22.44 -23.04
C ARG A 232 11.98 -21.45 -21.90
N ASP A 233 11.61 -21.92 -20.70
CA ASP A 233 11.66 -21.09 -19.49
C ASP A 233 13.11 -20.98 -18.99
N SER A 234 13.95 -20.32 -19.81
CA SER A 234 15.25 -19.83 -19.40
C SER A 234 15.01 -18.78 -18.33
N ALA A 235 15.58 -18.97 -17.13
CA ALA A 235 15.43 -18.09 -15.98
C ALA A 235 15.54 -16.61 -16.37
N HIS A 236 14.39 -15.93 -16.52
CA HIS A 236 14.35 -14.54 -16.92
C HIS A 236 14.94 -13.69 -15.79
N VAL A 237 16.15 -13.19 -15.98
CA VAL A 237 16.75 -12.24 -15.06
C VAL A 237 15.92 -10.96 -15.12
N PRO A 238 15.37 -10.47 -13.99
CA PRO A 238 14.59 -9.25 -14.00
C PRO A 238 15.42 -8.11 -14.59
N GLU A 239 14.83 -7.29 -15.46
CA GLU A 239 15.50 -6.15 -16.09
C GLU A 239 15.02 -4.81 -15.53
N VAL A 240 15.89 -3.81 -15.54
CA VAL A 240 15.58 -2.41 -15.20
C VAL A 240 16.07 -1.46 -16.28
N LEU A 241 15.54 -0.24 -16.28
CA LEU A 241 16.04 0.89 -17.05
C LEU A 241 16.86 1.78 -16.15
N ARG A 242 18.14 1.93 -16.47
CA ARG A 242 18.98 3.00 -15.91
C ARG A 242 18.68 4.30 -16.64
N VAL A 243 18.33 5.33 -15.87
CA VAL A 243 18.12 6.70 -16.33
C VAL A 243 18.89 7.66 -15.44
N ALA A 244 19.26 8.84 -15.96
CA ALA A 244 19.86 9.88 -15.15
C ALA A 244 18.90 10.29 -14.01
N GLY A 245 19.42 10.50 -12.80
CA GLY A 245 18.57 10.86 -11.64
C GLY A 245 17.73 12.12 -11.87
N ALA A 246 18.21 13.08 -12.67
CA ALA A 246 17.45 14.29 -13.02
C ALA A 246 16.22 14.03 -13.91
N ALA A 247 16.08 12.82 -14.48
CA ALA A 247 14.95 12.39 -15.31
C ALA A 247 14.08 11.33 -14.62
N ALA A 248 14.38 10.95 -13.36
CA ALA A 248 13.71 9.85 -12.67
C ALA A 248 12.20 10.06 -12.55
N GLY A 249 11.74 11.26 -12.14
CA GLY A 249 10.32 11.57 -12.02
C GLY A 249 9.57 11.50 -13.35
N ARG A 250 10.15 12.10 -14.41
CA ARG A 250 9.60 11.99 -15.78
C ARG A 250 9.53 10.54 -16.26
N ALA A 251 10.56 9.75 -15.99
CA ALA A 251 10.60 8.36 -16.42
C ALA A 251 9.54 7.50 -15.71
N ALA A 252 9.28 7.74 -14.43
CA ALA A 252 8.21 7.06 -13.70
C ALA A 252 6.80 7.46 -14.20
N LEU A 253 6.58 8.73 -14.58
CA LEU A 253 5.32 9.12 -15.21
C LEU A 253 5.11 8.38 -16.54
N ILE A 254 6.12 8.37 -17.42
CA ILE A 254 6.07 7.67 -18.72
C ILE A 254 5.79 6.18 -18.51
N ALA A 255 6.41 5.56 -17.51
CA ALA A 255 6.15 4.15 -17.16
C ALA A 255 4.68 3.91 -16.76
N ALA A 256 4.09 4.82 -15.98
CA ALA A 256 2.69 4.72 -15.57
C ALA A 256 1.71 4.94 -16.75
N GLU A 257 2.01 5.88 -17.65
CA GLU A 257 1.23 6.10 -18.86
C GLU A 257 1.34 4.92 -19.84
N THR A 258 2.53 4.31 -19.93
CA THR A 258 2.74 3.07 -20.68
C THR A 258 1.88 1.93 -20.14
N PHE A 259 1.76 1.81 -18.82
CA PHE A 259 0.85 0.84 -18.20
C PHE A 259 -0.62 1.12 -18.58
N LEU A 260 -1.06 2.38 -18.58
CA LEU A 260 -2.43 2.73 -18.95
C LEU A 260 -2.75 2.38 -20.41
N ASP A 261 -1.81 2.57 -21.33
CA ASP A 261 -1.98 2.14 -22.72
C ASP A 261 -2.05 0.63 -22.85
N ALA A 262 -1.18 -0.11 -22.14
CA ALA A 262 -1.27 -1.57 -22.10
C ALA A 262 -2.62 -2.06 -21.53
N VAL A 263 -3.20 -1.34 -20.56
CA VAL A 263 -4.57 -1.63 -20.08
C VAL A 263 -5.60 -1.40 -21.18
N ARG A 264 -5.50 -0.33 -21.97
CA ARG A 264 -6.43 -0.07 -23.10
C ARG A 264 -6.35 -1.17 -24.15
N GLU A 265 -5.14 -1.54 -24.55
CA GLU A 265 -4.88 -2.62 -25.50
C GLU A 265 -5.42 -3.95 -24.98
N ALA A 266 -5.06 -4.31 -23.74
CA ALA A 266 -5.56 -5.51 -23.07
C ALA A 266 -7.05 -5.44 -22.71
N SER A 267 -7.73 -4.31 -22.95
CA SER A 267 -9.18 -4.14 -22.76
C SER A 267 -9.95 -3.95 -24.09
N ALA A 268 -9.26 -3.92 -25.24
CA ALA A 268 -9.88 -3.78 -26.55
C ALA A 268 -10.73 -5.02 -26.92
N PRO A 269 -11.93 -4.86 -27.51
CA PRO A 269 -12.78 -5.98 -27.88
C PRO A 269 -12.07 -6.90 -28.88
N ASP A 270 -12.12 -8.21 -28.65
CA ASP A 270 -11.82 -9.19 -29.69
C ASP A 270 -13.07 -9.34 -30.56
N ASP A 271 -12.94 -9.11 -31.87
CA ASP A 271 -14.03 -9.25 -32.85
C ASP A 271 -14.67 -10.67 -32.89
N GLN A 272 -14.09 -11.65 -32.17
CA GLN A 272 -14.45 -13.07 -32.27
C GLN A 272 -14.96 -13.69 -30.96
N SER A 273 -14.99 -12.97 -29.83
CA SER A 273 -15.44 -13.55 -28.56
C SER A 273 -16.47 -12.67 -27.85
N GLY A 274 -17.75 -13.06 -27.95
CA GLY A 274 -18.90 -12.42 -27.28
C GLY A 274 -18.92 -12.55 -25.74
N HIS A 275 -17.76 -12.50 -25.07
CA HIS A 275 -17.66 -12.55 -23.61
C HIS A 275 -17.83 -11.14 -23.01
N THR A 276 -19.00 -10.90 -22.41
CA THR A 276 -19.40 -9.63 -21.77
C THR A 276 -18.83 -9.44 -20.35
N GLY A 277 -17.72 -10.08 -20.00
CA GLY A 277 -17.18 -10.11 -18.63
C GLY A 277 -15.67 -9.88 -18.58
N ARG A 278 -15.18 -8.69 -18.95
CA ARG A 278 -13.76 -8.36 -18.78
C ARG A 278 -13.49 -7.93 -17.34
N THR A 279 -12.59 -8.63 -16.66
CA THR A 279 -12.08 -8.20 -15.35
C THR A 279 -11.28 -6.91 -15.52
N ALA A 280 -11.67 -5.85 -14.82
CA ALA A 280 -10.91 -4.60 -14.82
C ALA A 280 -9.47 -4.81 -14.32
N ILE A 281 -8.50 -4.21 -15.03
CA ILE A 281 -7.06 -4.24 -14.72
C ILE A 281 -6.66 -2.94 -14.04
N TRP A 282 -5.99 -3.05 -12.88
CA TRP A 282 -5.69 -1.91 -12.01
C TRP A 282 -4.24 -1.91 -11.51
N ARG A 283 -3.55 -3.04 -11.67
CA ARG A 283 -2.16 -3.28 -11.24
C ARG A 283 -1.39 -3.90 -12.40
N VAL A 284 -0.08 -3.70 -12.44
CA VAL A 284 0.78 -4.32 -13.47
C VAL A 284 0.69 -5.85 -13.42
N SER A 285 0.62 -6.41 -12.22
CA SER A 285 0.47 -7.86 -12.00
C SER A 285 -0.84 -8.46 -12.52
N GLU A 286 -1.84 -7.62 -12.85
CA GLU A 286 -3.13 -8.03 -13.40
C GLU A 286 -3.15 -8.00 -14.94
N LEU A 287 -2.09 -7.48 -15.59
CA LEU A 287 -1.97 -7.51 -17.05
C LEU A 287 -1.70 -8.94 -17.56
N PRO A 288 -2.16 -9.28 -18.78
CA PRO A 288 -1.71 -10.46 -19.51
C PRO A 288 -0.17 -10.50 -19.57
N GLY A 289 0.42 -11.68 -19.38
CA GLY A 289 1.88 -11.82 -19.30
C GLY A 289 2.53 -11.03 -18.16
N ARG A 290 1.77 -10.57 -17.16
CA ARG A 290 2.24 -9.79 -15.99
C ARG A 290 3.03 -8.53 -16.36
N GLY A 291 2.69 -7.91 -17.49
CA GLY A 291 3.36 -6.69 -17.97
C GLY A 291 4.66 -6.94 -18.73
N ASN A 292 4.90 -8.16 -19.22
CA ASN A 292 5.97 -8.44 -20.17
C ASN A 292 5.93 -7.43 -21.34
N GLY A 293 7.07 -6.80 -21.64
CA GLY A 293 7.17 -5.77 -22.67
C GLY A 293 6.96 -4.33 -22.21
N LEU A 294 6.36 -4.07 -21.03
CA LEU A 294 6.18 -2.71 -20.50
C LEU A 294 7.51 -1.95 -20.40
N LEU A 295 8.55 -2.62 -19.92
CA LEU A 295 9.89 -2.02 -19.80
C LEU A 295 10.47 -1.65 -21.18
N ALA A 296 10.14 -2.41 -22.24
CA ALA A 296 10.66 -2.15 -23.58
C ALA A 296 9.94 -0.96 -24.21
N GLU A 297 8.62 -0.92 -24.05
CA GLU A 297 7.80 0.19 -24.47
C GLU A 297 8.16 1.48 -23.73
N THR A 298 8.37 1.39 -22.41
CA THR A 298 8.84 2.54 -21.61
C THR A 298 10.18 3.06 -22.14
N ALA A 299 11.14 2.18 -22.44
CA ALA A 299 12.42 2.58 -23.03
C ALA A 299 12.26 3.28 -24.39
N ARG A 300 11.37 2.77 -25.25
CA ARG A 300 11.04 3.42 -26.53
C ARG A 300 10.47 4.82 -26.30
N ARG A 301 9.52 5.00 -25.40
CA ARG A 301 8.91 6.32 -25.12
C ARG A 301 9.89 7.30 -24.49
N LEU A 302 10.78 6.82 -23.62
CA LEU A 302 11.88 7.64 -23.09
C LEU A 302 12.76 8.17 -24.23
N ALA A 303 13.13 7.31 -25.19
CA ALA A 303 13.91 7.74 -26.35
C ALA A 303 13.17 8.80 -27.20
N HIS A 304 11.87 8.62 -27.44
CA HIS A 304 11.05 9.61 -28.19
C HIS A 304 10.94 10.96 -27.48
N THR A 305 11.06 10.99 -26.16
CA THR A 305 11.04 12.22 -25.35
C THR A 305 12.45 12.78 -25.10
N GLY A 306 13.48 12.20 -25.73
CA GLY A 306 14.86 12.65 -25.58
C GLY A 306 15.49 12.30 -24.23
N ILE A 307 14.93 11.34 -23.48
CA ILE A 307 15.48 10.86 -22.22
C ILE A 307 16.31 9.59 -22.50
N PRO A 308 17.65 9.65 -22.39
CA PRO A 308 18.48 8.46 -22.55
C PRO A 308 18.18 7.43 -21.47
N SER A 309 18.06 6.17 -21.88
CA SER A 309 17.93 5.04 -20.95
C SER A 309 18.74 3.85 -21.44
N ARG A 310 19.26 3.05 -20.51
CA ARG A 310 19.95 1.79 -20.81
C ARG A 310 19.26 0.66 -20.06
N ARG A 311 18.90 -0.39 -20.79
CA ARG A 311 18.42 -1.65 -20.19
C ARG A 311 19.59 -2.39 -19.58
N GLU A 312 19.42 -2.86 -18.35
CA GLU A 312 20.40 -3.69 -17.68
C GLU A 312 19.73 -4.72 -16.76
N PRO A 313 20.42 -5.83 -16.45
CA PRO A 313 19.95 -6.77 -15.44
C PRO A 313 19.75 -6.04 -14.11
N ALA A 314 18.63 -6.32 -13.45
CA ALA A 314 18.33 -5.73 -12.17
C ALA A 314 19.36 -6.20 -11.13
N PRO A 315 19.87 -5.29 -10.27
CA PRO A 315 20.90 -5.65 -9.32
C PRO A 315 20.38 -6.72 -8.35
N VAL A 316 21.00 -7.90 -8.38
CA VAL A 316 20.74 -8.95 -7.40
C VAL A 316 21.19 -8.41 -6.04
N ARG A 317 20.31 -8.39 -5.04
CA ARG A 317 20.74 -8.14 -3.65
C ARG A 317 21.85 -9.15 -3.34
N GLY A 318 23.04 -8.66 -2.97
CA GLY A 318 23.99 -9.48 -2.24
C GLY A 318 23.29 -10.09 -1.03
N ARG A 319 23.74 -11.26 -0.54
CA ARG A 319 23.16 -11.95 0.61
C ARG A 319 23.10 -10.99 1.82
N GLU A 320 21.97 -10.33 2.00
CA GLU A 320 21.71 -9.42 3.11
C GLU A 320 21.67 -10.19 4.43
N PRO A 321 21.87 -9.51 5.58
CA PRO A 321 21.62 -10.12 6.88
C PRO A 321 20.18 -10.66 6.91
N GLU A 322 19.99 -11.81 7.55
CA GLU A 322 18.76 -12.64 7.54
C GLU A 322 17.44 -11.97 8.02
N ALA A 323 17.42 -10.66 8.26
CA ALA A 323 16.23 -9.91 8.66
C ALA A 323 15.46 -9.37 7.44
N GLY A 324 14.14 -9.53 7.44
CA GLY A 324 13.22 -9.02 6.41
C GLY A 324 13.26 -7.49 6.23
N PRO A 325 12.36 -6.89 5.42
CA PRO A 325 12.42 -5.46 5.09
C PRO A 325 12.58 -4.62 6.36
N ALA A 326 13.70 -3.89 6.44
CA ALA A 326 14.18 -3.27 7.67
C ALA A 326 13.24 -2.12 8.09
N GLU A 327 12.19 -2.47 8.85
CA GLU A 327 11.36 -1.50 9.56
C GLU A 327 12.25 -0.54 10.35
N VAL A 328 12.03 0.76 10.16
CA VAL A 328 12.76 1.81 10.88
C VAL A 328 12.56 1.58 12.39
N PRO A 329 13.63 1.34 13.16
CA PRO A 329 13.48 1.11 14.59
C PRO A 329 12.97 2.38 15.28
N PRO A 330 12.11 2.26 16.31
CA PRO A 330 11.78 3.38 17.17
C PRO A 330 13.01 3.81 17.99
N GLY A 331 13.05 5.06 18.39
CA GLY A 331 14.12 5.67 19.17
C GLY A 331 14.81 6.83 18.44
N ILE A 332 16.08 7.08 18.79
CA ILE A 332 16.90 8.13 18.19
C ILE A 332 17.65 7.57 16.98
N ILE A 333 17.37 8.11 15.80
CA ILE A 333 18.13 7.86 14.58
C ILE A 333 19.13 8.99 14.39
N ARG A 334 20.41 8.63 14.26
CA ARG A 334 21.53 9.57 14.09
C ARG A 334 22.09 9.46 12.68
N ASN A 335 22.34 10.61 12.07
CA ASN A 335 23.28 10.72 10.97
C ASN A 335 24.68 10.99 11.57
N PRO A 336 25.69 10.16 11.30
CA PRO A 336 27.06 10.42 11.75
C PRO A 336 27.62 11.75 11.24
N GLU A 337 27.17 12.20 10.06
CA GLU A 337 27.69 13.38 9.37
C GLU A 337 26.86 14.65 9.63
N HIS A 338 25.68 14.54 10.24
CA HIS A 338 24.76 15.67 10.43
C HIS A 338 24.16 15.75 11.85
N ARG A 339 24.05 16.98 12.35
CA ARG A 339 23.16 17.38 13.45
C ARG A 339 22.12 18.31 12.81
N PRO A 340 20.81 18.04 12.95
CA PRO A 340 20.14 17.43 14.11
C PRO A 340 19.76 15.95 13.92
N ILE A 341 19.16 15.33 14.94
CA ILE A 341 18.78 13.89 14.94
C ILE A 341 17.33 13.68 14.53
N THR A 342 16.96 12.45 14.17
CA THR A 342 15.57 12.08 13.88
C THR A 342 15.00 11.27 15.04
N VAL A 343 13.83 11.66 15.54
CA VAL A 343 13.05 10.87 16.50
C VAL A 343 12.13 9.94 15.72
N SER A 344 12.15 8.64 16.02
CA SER A 344 11.30 7.61 15.42
C SER A 344 10.40 7.00 16.47
N VAL A 345 9.11 6.87 16.17
CA VAL A 345 8.16 6.16 17.03
C VAL A 345 7.29 5.22 16.20
N LEU A 346 6.78 4.15 16.82
CA LEU A 346 5.72 3.33 16.23
C LEU A 346 4.39 3.60 16.93
N ALA A 347 3.32 3.60 16.13
CA ALA A 347 1.96 3.63 16.65
C ALA A 347 1.47 2.19 16.83
N PRO A 348 1.09 1.75 18.05
CA PRO A 348 0.49 0.43 18.25
C PRO A 348 -0.66 0.18 17.26
N LEU A 349 -0.52 -0.88 16.46
CA LEU A 349 -1.48 -1.26 15.40
C LEU A 349 -1.78 -0.14 14.38
N GLY A 350 -0.90 0.85 14.27
CA GLY A 350 -1.08 2.02 13.41
C GLY A 350 -2.21 2.95 13.84
N ARG A 351 -2.55 3.01 15.13
CA ARG A 351 -3.57 3.91 15.66
C ARG A 351 -2.93 5.01 16.51
N LEU A 352 -3.28 6.26 16.23
CA LEU A 352 -2.93 7.39 17.08
C LEU A 352 -4.19 8.13 17.49
N SER A 353 -4.33 8.47 18.77
CA SER A 353 -5.31 9.48 19.16
C SER A 353 -4.89 10.84 18.62
N ALA A 354 -5.85 11.75 18.43
CA ALA A 354 -5.55 13.12 18.05
C ALA A 354 -4.57 13.81 19.02
N ALA A 355 -4.63 13.48 20.32
CA ALA A 355 -3.66 13.99 21.30
C ALA A 355 -2.22 13.49 21.03
N GLN A 356 -2.03 12.18 20.81
CA GLN A 356 -0.71 11.61 20.46
C GLN A 356 -0.17 12.23 19.16
N TRP A 357 -1.06 12.42 18.18
CA TRP A 357 -0.72 13.03 16.90
C TRP A 357 -0.28 14.49 17.05
N ARG A 358 -1.00 15.30 17.84
CA ARG A 358 -0.62 16.67 18.15
C ARG A 358 0.71 16.76 18.91
N SER A 359 1.02 15.81 19.80
CA SER A 359 2.33 15.76 20.45
C SER A 359 3.47 15.59 19.44
N LEU A 360 3.26 14.77 18.40
CA LEU A 360 4.23 14.62 17.30
C LEU A 360 4.32 15.88 16.44
N ALA A 361 3.18 16.52 16.12
CA ALA A 361 3.14 17.76 15.36
C ALA A 361 3.83 18.93 16.09
N THR A 362 3.59 19.04 17.41
CA THR A 362 4.23 20.02 18.28
C THR A 362 5.73 19.78 18.33
N LEU A 363 6.16 18.52 18.51
CA LEU A 363 7.60 18.18 18.47
C LEU A 363 8.24 18.58 17.14
N ALA A 364 7.57 18.31 16.01
CA ALA A 364 8.06 18.69 14.70
C ALA A 364 8.20 20.21 14.55
N ARG A 365 7.18 20.97 14.97
CA ARG A 365 7.13 22.43 14.86
C ARG A 365 8.13 23.15 15.76
N GLU A 366 8.18 22.76 17.04
CA GLU A 366 8.94 23.52 18.05
C GLU A 366 10.39 23.09 18.16
N HIS A 367 10.69 21.84 17.82
CA HIS A 367 12.00 21.25 18.07
C HIS A 367 12.58 20.50 16.88
N GLY A 368 11.82 20.29 15.81
CA GLY A 368 12.23 19.60 14.58
C GLY A 368 12.30 20.53 13.37
N THR A 369 12.15 19.96 12.17
CA THR A 369 12.12 20.71 10.91
C THR A 369 10.72 21.17 10.49
N GLY A 370 9.71 21.08 11.36
CA GLY A 370 8.30 21.28 11.00
C GLY A 370 7.69 20.15 10.16
N GLU A 371 8.39 19.02 10.02
CA GLU A 371 8.01 17.89 9.16
C GLU A 371 7.76 16.62 9.99
N LEU A 372 6.78 15.82 9.57
CA LEU A 372 6.58 14.44 10.01
C LEU A 372 6.69 13.52 8.80
N ARG A 373 7.31 12.33 8.97
CA ARG A 373 7.32 11.28 7.94
C ARG A 373 6.63 10.02 8.41
N LEU A 374 5.58 9.63 7.71
CA LEU A 374 4.83 8.42 7.95
C LEU A 374 5.51 7.24 7.26
N THR A 375 5.74 6.17 8.00
CA THR A 375 6.37 4.97 7.42
C THR A 375 5.31 3.97 6.95
N PRO A 376 5.60 3.16 5.92
CA PRO A 376 4.77 2.01 5.54
C PRO A 376 4.59 0.95 6.65
N TRP A 377 5.36 1.07 7.73
CA TRP A 377 5.38 0.14 8.85
C TRP A 377 4.66 0.70 10.10
N ARG A 378 3.80 1.71 9.93
CA ARG A 378 3.00 2.34 11.00
C ARG A 378 3.85 3.12 12.02
N GLY A 379 4.97 3.66 11.56
CA GLY A 379 5.81 4.58 12.31
C GLY A 379 5.62 6.04 11.89
N VAL A 380 6.06 6.94 12.75
CA VAL A 380 6.20 8.37 12.48
C VAL A 380 7.61 8.80 12.82
N LEU A 381 8.25 9.51 11.89
CA LEU A 381 9.55 10.14 12.09
C LEU A 381 9.36 11.64 12.26
N VAL A 382 10.10 12.23 13.20
CA VAL A 382 10.22 13.68 13.37
C VAL A 382 11.68 14.05 13.13
N PRO A 383 12.02 14.55 11.93
CA PRO A 383 13.38 14.95 11.60
C PRO A 383 13.80 16.24 12.31
N GLY A 384 15.10 16.43 12.43
CA GLY A 384 15.69 17.70 12.86
C GLY A 384 15.55 18.00 14.34
N VAL A 385 15.23 17.01 15.17
CA VAL A 385 15.11 17.19 16.62
C VAL A 385 16.46 17.53 17.23
N ALA A 386 16.51 18.60 18.03
CA ALA A 386 17.70 18.97 18.78
C ALA A 386 18.17 17.82 19.69
N ALA A 387 19.48 17.53 19.70
CA ALA A 387 20.03 16.38 20.43
C ALA A 387 19.73 16.43 21.94
N SER A 388 19.72 17.62 22.53
CA SER A 388 19.38 17.86 23.94
C SER A 388 17.91 17.56 24.28
N ARG A 389 17.00 17.65 23.30
CA ARG A 389 15.56 17.47 23.50
C ARG A 389 15.10 16.04 23.28
N ALA A 390 15.74 15.30 22.39
CA ALA A 390 15.23 14.02 21.90
C ALA A 390 14.96 12.97 22.98
N ALA A 391 15.85 12.82 23.98
CA ALA A 391 15.66 11.84 25.05
C ALA A 391 14.39 12.15 25.87
N ARG A 392 14.19 13.42 26.24
CA ARG A 392 12.98 13.88 26.94
C ARG A 392 11.74 13.69 26.07
N SER A 393 11.80 14.07 24.80
CA SER A 393 10.68 13.87 23.87
C SER A 393 10.30 12.41 23.69
N LEU A 394 11.26 11.49 23.64
CA LEU A 394 10.95 10.06 23.62
C LEU A 394 10.28 9.59 24.91
N ALA A 395 10.70 10.11 26.08
CA ALA A 395 10.02 9.79 27.35
C ALA A 395 8.58 10.32 27.36
N ASP A 396 8.35 11.56 26.92
CA ASP A 396 7.01 12.17 26.84
C ASP A 396 6.10 11.38 25.88
N LEU A 397 6.62 10.98 24.71
CA LEU A 397 5.88 10.19 23.72
C LEU A 397 5.61 8.76 24.22
N ALA A 398 6.54 8.16 24.96
CA ALA A 398 6.35 6.87 25.60
C ALA A 398 5.24 6.92 26.66
N ALA A 399 5.23 7.97 27.49
CA ALA A 399 4.18 8.19 28.48
C ALA A 399 2.80 8.41 27.81
N ALA A 400 2.78 8.97 26.60
CA ALA A 400 1.57 9.06 25.78
C ALA A 400 1.16 7.73 25.12
N GLY A 401 1.91 6.64 25.30
CA GLY A 401 1.59 5.31 24.79
C GLY A 401 2.16 4.99 23.40
N LEU A 402 3.07 5.82 22.87
CA LEU A 402 3.78 5.52 21.63
C LEU A 402 4.96 4.60 21.89
N VAL A 403 5.31 3.79 20.90
CA VAL A 403 6.43 2.85 20.99
C VAL A 403 7.72 3.58 20.64
N THR A 404 8.63 3.69 21.62
CA THR A 404 9.88 4.46 21.50
C THR A 404 11.14 3.61 21.65
N ALA A 405 11.00 2.34 22.07
CA ALA A 405 12.10 1.42 22.29
C ALA A 405 12.10 0.26 21.27
N PRO A 406 13.27 -0.14 20.74
CA PRO A 406 13.37 -1.14 19.67
C PRO A 406 13.02 -2.56 20.12
N ASP A 407 13.08 -2.83 21.42
CA ASP A 407 12.73 -4.08 22.10
C ASP A 407 11.27 -4.08 22.59
N SER A 408 10.42 -3.21 22.05
CA SER A 408 8.99 -3.23 22.36
C SER A 408 8.29 -4.47 21.77
N PRO A 409 7.38 -5.12 22.52
CA PRO A 409 6.58 -6.24 22.03
C PRO A 409 5.62 -5.85 20.90
N TRP A 410 5.32 -4.56 20.75
CA TRP A 410 4.52 -4.05 19.63
C TRP A 410 5.26 -4.07 18.30
N ARG A 411 6.59 -4.21 18.29
CA ARG A 411 7.39 -4.22 17.06
C ARG A 411 7.04 -5.44 16.20
N GLY A 412 6.78 -5.19 14.92
CA GLY A 412 6.33 -6.21 13.97
C GLY A 412 4.89 -6.70 14.18
N VAL A 413 4.11 -6.11 15.10
CA VAL A 413 2.68 -6.47 15.28
C VAL A 413 1.82 -5.57 14.40
N SER A 414 0.91 -6.20 13.65
CA SER A 414 -0.03 -5.49 12.78
C SER A 414 -1.38 -6.17 12.80
N ALA A 415 -2.44 -5.42 12.50
CA ALA A 415 -3.78 -5.96 12.41
C ALA A 415 -4.55 -5.27 11.29
N CYS A 416 -5.51 -5.99 10.70
CA CYS A 416 -6.54 -5.33 9.91
C CYS A 416 -7.45 -4.49 10.82
N ILE A 417 -8.48 -3.88 10.24
CA ILE A 417 -9.37 -3.00 11.00
C ILE A 417 -10.15 -3.74 12.10
N GLY A 418 -10.53 -5.01 11.85
CA GLY A 418 -11.30 -5.80 12.79
C GLY A 418 -12.75 -5.34 12.97
N ARG A 419 -13.45 -5.99 13.91
CA ARG A 419 -14.65 -5.42 14.53
C ARG A 419 -14.24 -4.30 15.51
N PRO A 420 -15.12 -3.34 15.80
CA PRO A 420 -16.44 -3.13 15.18
C PRO A 420 -16.37 -2.48 13.79
N GLY A 421 -15.20 -2.04 13.32
CA GLY A 421 -15.06 -1.20 12.12
C GLY A 421 -15.22 -1.88 10.75
N CYS A 422 -15.56 -3.17 10.67
CA CYS A 422 -15.71 -3.89 9.40
C CYS A 422 -16.66 -5.08 9.50
N ALA A 423 -17.72 -5.07 8.70
CA ALA A 423 -18.76 -6.11 8.63
C ALA A 423 -18.22 -7.49 8.27
N LYS A 424 -17.11 -7.52 7.55
CA LYS A 424 -16.49 -8.78 7.12
C LYS A 424 -15.69 -9.44 8.25
N SER A 425 -15.37 -8.70 9.30
CA SER A 425 -14.55 -9.20 10.40
C SER A 425 -15.36 -10.05 11.37
N ARG A 426 -14.81 -11.19 11.77
CA ARG A 426 -15.41 -12.13 12.74
C ARG A 426 -15.03 -11.80 14.18
N ALA A 427 -13.93 -11.08 14.40
CA ALA A 427 -13.39 -10.76 15.72
C ALA A 427 -12.92 -9.30 15.84
N ASP A 428 -12.78 -8.82 17.08
CA ASP A 428 -12.03 -7.60 17.39
C ASP A 428 -10.54 -7.95 17.48
N VAL A 429 -9.93 -8.07 16.31
CA VAL A 429 -8.53 -8.50 16.21
C VAL A 429 -7.53 -7.52 16.82
N ARG A 430 -7.94 -6.27 17.05
CA ARG A 430 -7.06 -5.25 17.63
C ARG A 430 -7.03 -5.35 19.14
N ALA A 431 -8.19 -5.55 19.77
CA ALA A 431 -8.27 -5.89 21.18
C ALA A 431 -7.52 -7.20 21.46
N ASP A 432 -7.77 -8.22 20.63
CA ASP A 432 -7.15 -9.55 20.81
C ASP A 432 -5.61 -9.52 20.63
N ALA A 433 -5.12 -8.72 19.68
CA ALA A 433 -3.68 -8.53 19.49
C ALA A 433 -3.02 -7.86 20.71
N ALA A 434 -3.72 -6.94 21.38
CA ALA A 434 -3.20 -6.25 22.56
C ALA A 434 -3.07 -7.19 23.77
N THR A 435 -3.98 -8.16 23.91
CA THR A 435 -3.94 -9.15 25.01
C THR A 435 -2.97 -10.30 24.75
N ALA A 436 -2.60 -10.54 23.48
CA ALA A 436 -1.74 -11.63 23.07
C ALA A 436 -0.33 -11.17 22.66
N LEU A 437 0.14 -10.05 23.22
CA LEU A 437 1.51 -9.59 23.05
C LEU A 437 2.49 -10.59 23.69
N GLY A 438 3.33 -11.20 22.86
CA GLY A 438 4.46 -12.00 23.30
C GLY A 438 5.70 -11.16 23.59
N PRO A 439 6.85 -11.79 23.86
CA PRO A 439 8.13 -11.10 23.96
C PRO A 439 8.50 -10.41 22.64
N ALA A 440 9.35 -9.39 22.73
CA ALA A 440 9.84 -8.69 21.55
C ALA A 440 10.76 -9.57 20.68
N GLY A 441 10.86 -9.20 19.40
CA GLY A 441 11.64 -9.93 18.40
C GLY A 441 10.85 -11.04 17.71
N GLY A 442 11.58 -11.91 17.00
CA GLY A 442 11.00 -12.95 16.14
C GLY A 442 10.37 -12.40 14.86
N LEU A 443 9.58 -13.25 14.20
CA LEU A 443 8.88 -12.86 12.97
C LEU A 443 7.76 -11.84 13.24
N PRO A 444 7.47 -10.95 12.27
CA PRO A 444 6.27 -10.11 12.32
C PRO A 444 5.00 -10.94 12.49
N VAL A 445 3.97 -10.38 13.12
CA VAL A 445 2.65 -11.01 13.28
C VAL A 445 1.58 -10.12 12.64
N HIS A 446 0.69 -10.72 11.87
CA HIS A 446 -0.46 -10.05 11.30
C HIS A 446 -1.77 -10.68 11.78
N TRP A 447 -2.64 -9.83 12.33
CA TRP A 447 -3.95 -10.21 12.85
C TRP A 447 -5.07 -9.87 11.88
N SER A 448 -5.80 -10.89 11.44
CA SER A 448 -6.79 -10.81 10.38
C SER A 448 -8.17 -11.23 10.85
N GLY A 449 -9.15 -10.33 10.79
CA GLY A 449 -10.52 -10.64 11.19
C GLY A 449 -11.29 -11.55 10.21
N CYS A 450 -10.76 -11.78 9.01
CA CYS A 450 -11.32 -12.69 8.01
C CYS A 450 -10.24 -13.13 7.01
N GLU A 451 -10.60 -14.06 6.13
CA GLU A 451 -9.73 -14.63 5.09
C GLU A 451 -9.19 -13.63 4.05
N ARG A 452 -9.72 -12.41 4.02
CA ARG A 452 -9.20 -11.34 3.15
C ARG A 452 -7.83 -10.82 3.58
N ARG A 453 -7.45 -10.99 4.85
CA ARG A 453 -6.12 -10.60 5.39
C ARG A 453 -5.70 -9.17 5.03
N CYS A 454 -6.64 -8.23 5.14
CA CYS A 454 -6.44 -6.87 4.65
C CYS A 454 -5.24 -6.20 5.34
N GLY A 455 -4.24 -5.80 4.55
CA GLY A 455 -3.07 -5.07 5.05
C GLY A 455 -1.95 -5.94 5.60
N HIS A 456 -1.97 -7.25 5.31
CA HIS A 456 -0.87 -8.15 5.68
C HIS A 456 0.48 -7.63 5.14
N PRO A 457 1.58 -7.83 5.88
CA PRO A 457 2.90 -7.45 5.43
C PRO A 457 3.36 -8.33 4.25
N GLN A 458 4.33 -7.82 3.49
CA GLN A 458 5.10 -8.61 2.54
C GLN A 458 6.21 -9.37 3.27
N GLY A 459 6.59 -10.54 2.77
CA GLY A 459 7.61 -11.39 3.39
C GLY A 459 7.07 -12.38 4.42
N ASP A 460 7.99 -13.07 5.08
CA ASP A 460 7.65 -14.09 6.08
C ASP A 460 7.06 -13.45 7.34
N HIS A 461 5.94 -13.98 7.82
CA HIS A 461 5.26 -13.52 9.03
C HIS A 461 4.40 -14.62 9.64
N VAL A 462 4.00 -14.45 10.89
CA VAL A 462 2.94 -15.23 11.52
C VAL A 462 1.60 -14.60 11.13
N ASP A 463 0.72 -15.38 10.53
CA ASP A 463 -0.65 -14.96 10.18
C ASP A 463 -1.63 -15.54 11.21
N VAL A 464 -2.42 -14.66 11.82
CA VAL A 464 -3.37 -14.97 12.89
C VAL A 464 -4.76 -14.59 12.39
N VAL A 465 -5.52 -15.57 11.89
CA VAL A 465 -6.81 -15.34 11.22
C VAL A 465 -7.96 -15.79 12.10
N ALA A 466 -8.95 -14.91 12.32
CA ALA A 466 -10.13 -15.25 13.10
C ALA A 466 -10.88 -16.45 12.47
N ALA A 467 -11.10 -17.49 13.28
CA ALA A 467 -11.71 -18.72 12.83
C ALA A 467 -13.18 -18.53 12.43
N PRO A 468 -13.73 -19.39 11.54
CA PRO A 468 -15.18 -19.49 11.35
C PRO A 468 -15.88 -19.87 12.66
N GLY A 469 -17.08 -19.33 12.92
CA GLY A 469 -17.85 -19.61 14.16
C GLY A 469 -18.11 -18.40 15.06
N GLY A 470 -17.69 -17.20 14.64
CA GLY A 470 -17.97 -15.95 15.35
C GLY A 470 -16.90 -15.59 16.40
N PRO A 471 -17.18 -14.61 17.28
CA PRO A 471 -16.17 -14.05 18.18
C PRO A 471 -15.51 -15.07 19.10
N SER A 472 -16.22 -16.12 19.54
CA SER A 472 -15.72 -17.14 20.46
C SER A 472 -14.90 -18.25 19.82
N ALA A 473 -14.85 -18.35 18.48
CA ALA A 473 -14.26 -19.48 17.77
C ALA A 473 -12.71 -19.53 17.77
N GLY A 474 -12.06 -18.53 18.36
CA GLY A 474 -10.60 -18.45 18.41
C GLY A 474 -9.97 -18.07 17.06
N TYR A 475 -8.75 -18.56 16.83
CA TYR A 475 -7.90 -18.16 15.71
C TYR A 475 -7.20 -19.34 15.04
N GLN A 476 -6.89 -19.20 13.76
CA GLN A 476 -5.93 -20.02 13.05
C GLN A 476 -4.58 -19.30 13.05
N VAL A 477 -3.55 -19.93 13.62
CA VAL A 477 -2.18 -19.40 13.65
C VAL A 477 -1.32 -20.20 12.67
N ALA A 478 -0.75 -19.51 11.68
CA ALA A 478 0.07 -20.12 10.63
C ALA A 478 1.31 -19.30 10.32
N MET A 479 2.31 -19.95 9.75
CA MET A 479 3.48 -19.29 9.19
C MET A 479 3.22 -18.97 7.72
N ALA A 480 3.10 -17.68 7.40
CA ALA A 480 2.99 -17.20 6.05
C ALA A 480 4.40 -16.98 5.46
N ARG A 481 4.70 -17.63 4.33
CA ARG A 481 5.95 -17.41 3.58
C ARG A 481 5.77 -16.35 2.49
N ALA A 482 6.85 -15.63 2.18
CA ALA A 482 6.90 -14.68 1.09
C ALA A 482 6.34 -15.29 -0.22
N GLY A 483 5.38 -14.62 -0.86
CA GLY A 483 4.75 -15.08 -2.10
C GLY A 483 3.69 -16.18 -1.97
N ALA A 484 3.56 -16.83 -0.79
CA ALA A 484 2.57 -17.89 -0.56
C ALA A 484 1.20 -17.37 -0.12
N VAL A 485 1.13 -16.16 0.47
CA VAL A 485 -0.14 -15.57 0.90
C VAL A 485 -0.85 -14.94 -0.29
N ARG A 486 -1.70 -15.72 -0.96
CA ARG A 486 -2.72 -15.19 -1.86
C ARG A 486 -3.99 -14.89 -1.07
N THR A 487 -4.62 -13.75 -1.35
CA THR A 487 -5.96 -13.42 -0.82
C THR A 487 -6.92 -14.57 -1.13
N GLY A 488 -7.52 -15.16 -0.10
CA GLY A 488 -8.48 -16.27 -0.24
C GLY A 488 -7.90 -17.69 -0.27
N ALA A 489 -6.57 -17.88 -0.27
CA ALA A 489 -5.99 -19.22 -0.17
C ALA A 489 -5.97 -19.70 1.31
N PRO A 490 -6.44 -20.92 1.63
CA PRO A 490 -6.34 -21.46 2.98
C PRO A 490 -4.87 -21.66 3.37
N LEU A 491 -4.50 -21.19 4.55
CA LEU A 491 -3.25 -21.58 5.20
C LEU A 491 -3.61 -22.65 6.23
N THR A 492 -2.90 -23.78 6.22
CA THR A 492 -3.04 -24.82 7.24
C THR A 492 -2.36 -24.37 8.52
N GLY A 493 -3.13 -23.70 9.39
CA GLY A 493 -2.69 -23.26 10.72
C GLY A 493 -3.27 -24.13 11.83
N ALA A 494 -2.64 -24.10 13.00
CA ALA A 494 -3.23 -24.71 14.20
C ALA A 494 -4.44 -23.86 14.64
N ALA A 495 -5.57 -24.52 14.90
CA ALA A 495 -6.69 -23.87 15.58
C ALA A 495 -6.30 -23.63 17.04
N THR A 496 -6.54 -22.42 17.52
CA THR A 496 -6.12 -21.99 18.86
C THR A 496 -7.26 -21.23 19.54
N GLY A 497 -7.62 -21.68 20.73
CA GLY A 497 -8.55 -20.95 21.59
C GLY A 497 -7.98 -19.60 22.02
N ARG A 498 -8.84 -18.68 22.48
CA ARG A 498 -8.40 -17.34 22.90
C ARG A 498 -7.43 -17.36 24.09
N GLU A 499 -7.61 -18.32 24.99
CA GLU A 499 -6.82 -18.48 26.22
C GLU A 499 -5.36 -18.85 25.92
N ASP A 500 -5.12 -19.65 24.87
CA ASP A 500 -3.78 -20.13 24.49
C ASP A 500 -3.08 -19.24 23.46
N LEU A 501 -3.72 -18.14 23.06
CA LEU A 501 -3.35 -17.38 21.87
C LEU A 501 -1.98 -16.70 22.01
N ALA A 502 -1.67 -16.15 23.19
CA ALA A 502 -0.38 -15.53 23.47
C ALA A 502 0.77 -16.55 23.35
N ALA A 503 0.58 -17.77 23.88
CA ALA A 503 1.56 -18.84 23.82
C ALA A 503 1.75 -19.34 22.38
N ALA A 504 0.65 -19.57 21.65
CA ALA A 504 0.71 -20.02 20.26
C ALA A 504 1.40 -19.00 19.33
N VAL A 505 1.07 -17.71 19.47
CA VAL A 505 1.71 -16.64 18.71
C VAL A 505 3.20 -16.55 19.06
N THR A 506 3.56 -16.59 20.35
CA THR A 506 4.96 -16.57 20.78
C THR A 506 5.74 -17.73 20.20
N ALA A 507 5.20 -18.96 20.26
CA ALA A 507 5.83 -20.14 19.69
C ALA A 507 5.99 -20.03 18.16
N ALA A 508 5.00 -19.47 17.45
CA ALA A 508 5.09 -19.25 16.01
C ALA A 508 6.16 -18.19 15.65
N ARG A 509 6.27 -17.11 16.43
CA ARG A 509 7.25 -16.03 16.21
C ARG A 509 8.70 -16.48 16.38
N THR A 510 8.95 -17.43 17.28
CA THR A 510 10.30 -17.89 17.67
C THR A 510 10.75 -19.16 16.97
N ARG A 511 9.85 -19.84 16.22
CA ARG A 511 10.21 -21.04 15.46
C ARG A 511 11.37 -20.73 14.49
N PRO A 512 12.43 -21.55 14.49
CA PRO A 512 13.53 -21.41 13.54
C PRO A 512 12.99 -21.43 12.11
N ARG A 513 13.56 -20.62 11.22
CA ARG A 513 13.29 -20.71 9.79
C ARG A 513 13.86 -22.04 9.30
N THR A 514 13.08 -23.11 9.32
CA THR A 514 13.50 -24.34 8.65
C THR A 514 13.55 -24.01 7.16
N PRO A 515 14.73 -24.12 6.50
CA PRO A 515 14.78 -23.99 5.05
C PRO A 515 13.78 -24.99 4.45
N PRO A 516 13.08 -24.65 3.36
CA PRO A 516 12.31 -25.66 2.63
C PRO A 516 13.23 -26.85 2.30
N PRO A 517 12.71 -28.10 2.34
CA PRO A 517 13.46 -29.26 1.90
C PRO A 517 13.91 -29.13 0.44
#